data_AF-A0A5N5FUI8-F1
#
_entry.id   AF-A0A5N5FUI8-F1
#
_cell.length_a   1.000
_cell.length_b   1.000
_cell.length_c   1.000
_cell.angle_alpha   90.00
_cell.angle_beta   90.00
_cell.angle_gamma   90.00
#
_symmetry.space_group_name_H-M   'P 1'
#
loop_
_entity.id
_entity.type
_entity.pdbx_description
1 polymer ?
#
loop_
_entity_poly.entity_id
_entity_poly.type
_entity_poly.pdbx_seq_one_letter_code
_entity_poly.pdbx_strand_id
1 'polypeptide(L)'
;MAGTTPLTEQLNNFVLSLREQGILDYHFDEMKELESQTPCLVIEALTMFLRDADAAIADLFRLLGAPLINYPKVTEIAYQLKGSSASIGGCQMADACCVLRNASVAFNKDGCFTGFDMVRREYLQLQENLNHILQSSSRARPNQFFCDGRVYLVFQFDPSSAYILISQQCGGD
;
A
#
# COMPACT_ATOMS: atom_id res chain seq x y z
N MET A 1 30.89 7.07 -15.51
CA MET A 1 30.46 7.13 -14.10
C MET A 1 29.14 7.87 -14.07
N ALA A 2 28.03 7.14 -13.99
CA ALA A 2 26.70 7.76 -13.92
C ALA A 2 26.57 8.42 -12.56
N GLY A 3 26.61 9.76 -12.53
CA GLY A 3 26.39 10.51 -11.31
C GLY A 3 24.95 10.34 -10.88
N THR A 4 24.74 9.62 -9.78
CA THR A 4 23.44 9.54 -9.11
C THR A 4 23.02 10.95 -8.71
N THR A 5 21.85 11.40 -9.15
CA THR A 5 21.38 12.74 -8.77
C THR A 5 21.08 12.77 -7.27
N PRO A 6 21.28 13.89 -6.56
CA PRO A 6 21.09 13.98 -5.11
C PRO A 6 19.67 13.61 -4.64
N LEU A 7 18.67 13.75 -5.50
CA LEU A 7 17.29 13.28 -5.28
C LEU A 7 17.19 11.74 -5.23
N THR A 8 17.97 11.05 -6.07
CA THR A 8 18.05 9.58 -6.08
C THR A 8 18.75 9.06 -4.83
N GLU A 9 19.76 9.77 -4.34
CA GLU A 9 20.51 9.39 -3.14
C GLU A 9 19.70 9.57 -1.85
N GLN A 10 18.94 10.67 -1.73
CA GLN A 10 17.98 10.85 -0.63
C GLN A 10 16.89 9.78 -0.61
N LEU A 11 16.34 9.44 -1.79
CA LEU A 11 15.33 8.39 -1.91
C LEU A 11 15.92 7.01 -1.55
N ASN A 12 17.16 6.73 -1.94
CA ASN A 12 17.86 5.50 -1.56
C ASN A 12 18.07 5.42 -0.05
N ASN A 13 18.51 6.51 0.60
CA ASN A 13 18.69 6.55 2.04
C ASN A 13 17.36 6.40 2.81
N PHE A 14 16.27 6.95 2.28
CA PHE A 14 14.94 6.78 2.84
C PHE A 14 14.44 5.33 2.72
N VAL A 15 14.58 4.69 1.56
CA VAL A 15 14.21 3.28 1.39
C VAL A 15 15.04 2.38 2.30
N LEU A 16 16.34 2.65 2.45
CA LEU A 16 17.21 1.94 3.38
C LEU A 16 16.73 2.07 4.83
N SER A 17 16.32 3.27 5.27
CA SER A 17 15.81 3.44 6.63
C SER A 17 14.48 2.73 6.86
N LEU A 18 13.60 2.66 5.85
CA LEU A 18 12.37 1.86 5.91
C LEU A 18 12.66 0.36 6.04
N ARG A 19 13.74 -0.10 5.43
CA ARG A 19 14.19 -1.49 5.54
C ARG A 19 14.80 -1.80 6.91
N GLU A 20 15.59 -0.89 7.46
CA GLU A 20 16.11 -1.02 8.84
C GLU A 20 14.99 -1.03 9.88
N GLN A 21 13.90 -0.31 9.63
CA GLN A 21 12.69 -0.32 10.45
C GLN A 21 11.79 -1.53 10.20
N GLY A 22 12.11 -2.38 9.22
CA GLY A 22 11.31 -3.55 8.85
C GLY A 22 9.96 -3.18 8.25
N ILE A 23 9.81 -1.98 7.67
CA ILE A 23 8.59 -1.58 6.95
C ILE A 23 8.62 -2.13 5.53
N LEU A 24 9.80 -2.07 4.90
CA LEU A 24 10.08 -2.68 3.60
C LEU A 24 11.08 -3.84 3.75
N ASP A 25 10.97 -4.83 2.87
CA ASP A 25 11.93 -5.92 2.76
C ASP A 25 12.68 -5.90 1.41
N TYR A 26 13.45 -6.94 1.13
CA TYR A 26 14.29 -7.05 -0.07
C TYR A 26 13.47 -7.13 -1.37
N HIS A 27 12.18 -7.46 -1.33
CA HIS A 27 11.33 -7.50 -2.52
C HIS A 27 11.11 -6.10 -3.11
N PHE A 28 11.22 -5.05 -2.30
CA PHE A 28 11.18 -3.68 -2.80
C PHE A 28 12.42 -3.34 -3.66
N ASP A 29 13.59 -3.86 -3.28
CA ASP A 29 14.83 -3.70 -4.06
C ASP A 29 14.72 -4.42 -5.42
N GLU A 30 14.17 -5.63 -5.45
CA GLU A 30 13.90 -6.39 -6.69
C GLU A 30 12.98 -5.59 -7.65
N MET A 31 11.92 -4.99 -7.11
CA MET A 31 10.99 -4.16 -7.88
C MET A 31 11.68 -2.91 -8.45
N LYS A 32 12.61 -2.32 -7.69
CA LYS A 32 13.36 -1.14 -8.12
C LYS A 32 14.44 -1.46 -9.16
N GLU A 33 15.07 -2.62 -9.08
CA GLU A 33 16.00 -3.09 -10.13
C GLU A 33 15.28 -3.27 -11.48
N LEU A 34 14.04 -3.78 -11.44
CA LEU A 34 13.18 -3.93 -12.63
C LEU A 34 12.77 -2.59 -13.25
N GLU A 35 12.77 -1.48 -12.50
CA GLU A 35 12.44 -0.14 -13.01
C GLU A 35 13.42 0.33 -14.10
N SER A 36 14.67 -0.12 -14.05
CA SER A 36 15.67 0.15 -15.10
C SER A 36 15.26 -0.41 -16.47
N GLN A 37 14.46 -1.48 -16.48
CA GLN A 37 13.98 -2.17 -17.67
C GLN A 37 12.54 -1.77 -18.02
N THR A 38 11.73 -1.41 -17.03
CA THR A 38 10.33 -1.03 -17.17
C THR A 38 10.08 0.30 -16.46
N PRO A 39 10.15 1.44 -17.17
CA PRO A 39 9.97 2.75 -16.54
C PRO A 39 8.58 2.85 -15.90
N CYS A 40 8.49 3.49 -14.74
CA CYS A 40 7.27 3.66 -13.95
C CYS A 40 6.70 2.39 -13.31
N LEU A 41 7.35 1.22 -13.43
CA LEU A 41 6.87 -0.04 -12.83
C LEU A 41 6.62 0.11 -11.32
N VAL A 42 7.55 0.74 -10.60
CA VAL A 42 7.44 0.98 -9.16
C VAL A 42 6.22 1.86 -8.87
N ILE A 43 6.06 2.97 -9.60
CA ILE A 43 4.94 3.90 -9.42
C ILE A 43 3.60 3.19 -9.66
N GLU A 44 3.50 2.42 -10.74
CA GLU A 44 2.29 1.69 -11.10
C GLU A 44 1.95 0.62 -10.06
N ALA A 45 2.93 -0.19 -9.64
CA ALA A 45 2.76 -1.23 -8.63
C ALA A 45 2.31 -0.64 -7.28
N LEU A 46 2.92 0.45 -6.84
CA LEU A 46 2.55 1.13 -5.60
C LEU A 46 1.14 1.73 -5.67
N THR A 47 0.79 2.36 -6.79
CA THR A 47 -0.54 2.97 -6.97
C THR A 47 -1.64 1.91 -7.02
N MET A 48 -1.40 0.80 -7.73
CA MET A 48 -2.32 -0.34 -7.76
C MET A 48 -2.49 -0.96 -6.37
N PHE A 49 -1.38 -1.17 -5.66
CA PHE A 49 -1.42 -1.69 -4.30
C PHE A 49 -2.26 -0.82 -3.37
N LEU A 50 -2.03 0.50 -3.36
CA LEU A 50 -2.75 1.43 -2.50
C LEU A 50 -4.27 1.36 -2.74
N ARG A 51 -4.68 1.38 -4.01
CA ARG A 51 -6.09 1.28 -4.41
C ARG A 51 -6.73 -0.03 -3.97
N ASP A 52 -6.06 -1.15 -4.20
CA ASP A 52 -6.59 -2.47 -3.88
C ASP A 52 -6.63 -2.71 -2.36
N ALA A 53 -5.64 -2.18 -1.63
CA ALA A 53 -5.59 -2.22 -0.18
C ALA A 53 -6.70 -1.39 0.46
N ASP A 54 -6.99 -0.18 -0.04
CA ASP A 54 -8.11 0.66 0.43
C ASP A 54 -9.44 -0.09 0.29
N ALA A 55 -9.68 -0.70 -0.88
CA ALA A 55 -10.89 -1.48 -1.13
C ALA A 55 -10.99 -2.69 -0.18
N ALA A 56 -9.89 -3.42 0.01
CA ALA A 56 -9.83 -4.57 0.90
C ALA A 56 -10.12 -4.18 2.37
N ILE A 57 -9.54 -3.07 2.86
CA ILE A 57 -9.74 -2.60 4.23
C ILE A 57 -11.18 -2.15 4.46
N ALA A 58 -11.79 -1.46 3.48
CA ALA A 58 -13.20 -1.07 3.55
C ALA A 58 -14.13 -2.30 3.60
N ASP A 59 -13.86 -3.32 2.78
CA ASP A 59 -14.64 -4.56 2.80
C ASP A 59 -14.46 -5.34 4.11
N LEU A 60 -13.25 -5.42 4.65
CA LEU A 60 -12.98 -6.04 5.94
C LEU A 60 -13.72 -5.32 7.08
N PHE A 61 -13.73 -3.98 7.09
CA PHE A 61 -14.49 -3.19 8.06
C PHE A 61 -15.98 -3.53 8.00
N ARG A 62 -16.56 -3.61 6.80
CA ARG A 62 -17.96 -3.96 6.60
C ARG A 62 -18.28 -5.38 7.04
N LEU A 63 -17.41 -6.35 6.73
CA LEU A 63 -17.60 -7.76 7.08
C LEU A 63 -17.52 -8.00 8.59
N LEU A 64 -16.59 -7.35 9.27
CA LEU A 64 -16.41 -7.47 10.72
C LEU A 64 -17.45 -6.69 11.52
N GLY A 65 -17.97 -5.59 10.97
CA GLY A 65 -19.08 -4.82 11.54
C GLY A 65 -20.46 -5.49 11.40
N ALA A 66 -20.58 -6.58 10.62
CA ALA A 66 -21.85 -7.26 10.44
C ALA A 66 -22.28 -8.06 11.69
N PRO A 67 -23.59 -8.21 11.95
CA PRO A 67 -24.09 -9.04 13.05
C PRO A 67 -23.62 -10.50 13.00
N LEU A 68 -23.51 -11.03 11.78
CA LEU A 68 -22.94 -12.34 11.48
C LEU A 68 -21.75 -12.17 10.55
N ILE A 69 -20.55 -12.49 11.04
CA ILE A 69 -19.30 -12.34 10.30
C ILE A 69 -19.17 -13.47 9.28
N ASN A 70 -18.92 -13.11 8.02
CA ASN A 70 -18.55 -14.06 6.97
C ASN A 70 -17.04 -14.34 7.02
N TYR A 71 -16.63 -15.23 7.92
CA TYR A 71 -15.22 -15.61 8.12
C TYR A 71 -14.52 -16.14 6.85
N PRO A 72 -15.15 -16.95 5.98
CA PRO A 72 -14.56 -17.32 4.70
C PRO A 72 -14.15 -16.12 3.85
N LYS A 73 -15.00 -15.10 3.77
CA LYS A 73 -14.70 -13.89 2.98
C LYS A 73 -13.59 -13.05 3.62
N VAL A 74 -13.60 -12.91 4.95
CA VAL A 74 -12.50 -12.26 5.69
C VAL A 74 -11.17 -12.97 5.42
N THR A 75 -11.17 -14.31 5.43
CA THR A 75 -9.98 -15.13 5.18
C THR A 75 -9.44 -14.94 3.77
N GLU A 76 -10.32 -14.89 2.76
CA GLU A 76 -9.96 -14.66 1.37
C GLU A 76 -9.32 -13.29 1.18
N ILE A 77 -9.95 -12.23 1.70
CA ILE A 77 -9.42 -10.86 1.59
C ILE A 77 -8.08 -10.73 2.31
N ALA A 78 -7.95 -11.28 3.53
CA ALA A 78 -6.69 -11.25 4.27
C ALA A 78 -5.57 -12.01 3.54
N TYR A 79 -5.89 -13.12 2.85
CA TYR A 79 -4.92 -13.85 2.04
C TYR A 79 -4.45 -13.05 0.83
N GLN A 80 -5.37 -12.42 0.10
CA GLN A 80 -5.04 -11.58 -1.06
C GLN A 80 -4.22 -10.35 -0.65
N LEU A 81 -4.65 -9.67 0.43
CA LEU A 81 -3.98 -8.48 0.95
C LEU A 81 -2.57 -8.80 1.47
N LYS A 82 -2.38 -9.98 2.07
CA LYS A 82 -1.04 -10.47 2.42
C LYS A 82 -0.14 -10.58 1.18
N GLY A 83 -0.65 -11.23 0.13
CA GLY A 83 0.11 -11.46 -1.10
C GLY A 83 0.51 -10.15 -1.78
N SER A 84 -0.42 -9.21 -1.90
CA SER A 84 -0.14 -7.89 -2.48
C SER A 84 0.84 -7.09 -1.62
N SER A 85 0.70 -7.14 -0.29
CA SER A 85 1.63 -6.45 0.64
C SER A 85 3.04 -7.01 0.54
N ALA A 86 3.19 -8.34 0.49
CA ALA A 86 4.50 -8.98 0.32
C ALA A 86 5.14 -8.63 -1.04
N SER A 87 4.33 -8.51 -2.10
CA SER A 87 4.86 -8.21 -3.44
C SER A 87 5.48 -6.82 -3.59
N ILE A 88 5.08 -5.85 -2.76
CA ILE A 88 5.69 -4.52 -2.69
C ILE A 88 6.71 -4.40 -1.54
N GLY A 89 7.02 -5.50 -0.86
CA GLY A 89 7.93 -5.58 0.29
C GLY A 89 7.36 -5.10 1.64
N GLY A 90 6.05 -4.86 1.75
CA GLY A 90 5.38 -4.44 2.98
C GLY A 90 5.23 -5.58 4.01
N CYS A 91 6.32 -6.00 4.64
CA CYS A 91 6.34 -7.21 5.46
C CYS A 91 5.50 -7.11 6.75
N GLN A 92 5.52 -5.98 7.45
CA GLN A 92 4.67 -5.77 8.65
C GLN A 92 3.17 -5.87 8.32
N MET A 93 2.74 -5.29 7.20
CA MET A 93 1.36 -5.40 6.74
C MET A 93 1.02 -6.85 6.34
N ALA A 94 1.94 -7.56 5.70
CA ALA A 94 1.77 -8.98 5.37
C ALA A 94 1.64 -9.86 6.63
N ASP A 95 2.38 -9.56 7.69
CA ASP A 95 2.30 -10.24 8.98
C ASP A 95 0.98 -9.96 9.70
N ALA A 96 0.54 -8.70 9.72
CA ALA A 96 -0.78 -8.33 10.25
C ALA A 96 -1.91 -9.06 9.51
N CYS A 97 -1.82 -9.19 8.18
CA CYS A 97 -2.75 -9.97 7.38
C CYS A 97 -2.72 -11.47 7.74
N CYS A 98 -1.55 -12.00 8.10
CA CYS A 98 -1.41 -13.38 8.58
C CYS A 98 -2.14 -13.59 9.92
N VAL A 99 -2.01 -12.64 10.86
CA VAL A 99 -2.74 -12.66 12.15
C VAL A 99 -4.25 -12.66 11.93
N LEU A 100 -4.75 -11.73 11.10
CA LEU A 100 -6.18 -11.65 10.75
C LEU A 100 -6.68 -12.95 10.12
N ARG A 101 -5.93 -13.51 9.17
CA ARG A 101 -6.29 -14.77 8.49
C ARG A 101 -6.36 -15.95 9.47
N ASN A 102 -5.41 -16.04 10.39
CA ASN A 102 -5.39 -17.14 11.36
C ASN A 102 -6.58 -17.04 12.33
N ALA A 103 -6.91 -15.83 12.78
CA ALA A 103 -8.09 -15.59 13.59
C ALA A 103 -9.40 -15.89 12.84
N SER A 104 -9.46 -15.56 11.55
CA SER A 104 -10.65 -15.82 10.73
C SER A 104 -10.88 -17.29 10.46
N VAL A 105 -9.82 -18.06 10.22
CA VAL A 105 -9.88 -19.54 10.10
C VAL A 105 -10.30 -20.19 11.42
N ALA A 106 -9.90 -19.62 12.55
CA ALA A 106 -10.29 -20.09 13.89
C ALA A 106 -11.70 -19.64 14.31
N PHE A 107 -12.44 -18.91 13.47
CA PHE A 107 -13.73 -18.28 13.81
C PHE A 107 -13.67 -17.41 15.07
N ASN A 108 -12.49 -16.84 15.35
CA ASN A 108 -12.24 -16.04 16.55
C ASN A 108 -12.58 -14.57 16.26
N LYS A 109 -13.74 -14.12 16.74
CA LYS A 109 -14.23 -12.75 16.55
C LYS A 109 -13.27 -11.69 17.09
N ASP A 110 -12.88 -11.77 18.36
CA ASP A 110 -11.99 -10.81 19.00
C ASP A 110 -10.59 -10.81 18.36
N GLY A 111 -10.12 -12.00 17.96
CA GLY A 111 -8.89 -12.16 17.18
C GLY A 111 -8.96 -11.46 15.83
N CYS A 112 -10.10 -11.56 15.12
CA CYS A 112 -10.30 -10.84 13.86
C CYS A 112 -10.31 -9.33 14.04
N PHE A 113 -10.94 -8.80 15.10
CA PHE A 113 -10.89 -7.36 15.38
C PHE A 113 -9.47 -6.88 15.69
N THR A 114 -8.73 -7.65 16.49
CA THR A 114 -7.33 -7.36 16.81
C THR A 114 -6.47 -7.38 15.56
N GLY A 115 -6.56 -8.43 14.75
CA GLY A 115 -5.83 -8.54 13.49
C GLY A 115 -6.21 -7.44 12.49
N PHE A 116 -7.48 -7.06 12.43
CA PHE A 116 -7.92 -5.96 11.58
C PHE A 116 -7.39 -4.59 12.03
N ASP A 117 -7.32 -4.30 13.34
CA ASP A 117 -6.70 -3.07 13.84
C ASP A 117 -5.21 -3.00 13.48
N MET A 118 -4.51 -4.14 13.58
CA MET A 118 -3.12 -4.25 13.13
C MET A 118 -3.01 -3.95 11.63
N VAL A 119 -3.81 -4.59 10.78
CA VAL A 119 -3.81 -4.35 9.32
C VAL A 119 -4.01 -2.87 9.00
N ARG A 120 -4.95 -2.21 9.67
CA ARG A 120 -5.21 -0.77 9.45
C ARG A 120 -4.02 0.09 9.87
N ARG A 121 -3.39 -0.21 11.00
CA ARG A 121 -2.22 0.54 11.50
C ARG A 121 -1.03 0.40 10.56
N GLU A 122 -0.70 -0.83 10.19
CA GLU A 122 0.42 -1.10 9.29
C GLU A 122 0.17 -0.52 7.89
N TYR A 123 -1.07 -0.56 7.41
CA TYR A 123 -1.44 0.07 6.14
C TYR A 123 -1.22 1.59 6.16
N LEU A 124 -1.62 2.29 7.24
CA LEU A 124 -1.43 3.74 7.33
C LEU A 124 0.06 4.10 7.29
N GLN A 125 0.90 3.38 8.04
CA GLN A 125 2.34 3.59 8.00
C GLN A 125 2.93 3.30 6.61
N LEU A 126 2.53 2.19 6.00
CA LEU A 126 3.01 1.84 4.66
C LEU A 126 2.56 2.87 3.63
N GLN A 127 1.29 3.28 3.65
CA GLN A 127 0.72 4.29 2.74
C GLN A 127 1.46 5.62 2.82
N GLU A 128 1.75 6.13 4.03
CA GLU A 128 2.51 7.38 4.20
C GLU A 128 3.89 7.29 3.56
N ASN A 129 4.60 6.18 3.79
CA ASN A 129 5.93 5.95 3.24
C ASN A 129 5.92 5.78 1.72
N LEU A 130 4.95 5.05 1.17
CA LEU A 130 4.77 4.89 -0.27
C LEU A 130 4.44 6.22 -0.95
N ASN A 131 3.57 7.03 -0.34
CA ASN A 131 3.26 8.37 -0.85
C ASN A 131 4.49 9.29 -0.86
N HIS A 132 5.36 9.17 0.16
CA HIS A 132 6.62 9.92 0.18
C HIS A 132 7.58 9.48 -0.95
N ILE A 133 7.65 8.17 -1.23
CA ILE A 133 8.43 7.61 -2.35
C ILE A 133 7.89 8.10 -3.69
N LEU A 134 6.57 8.07 -3.88
CA LEU A 134 5.90 8.57 -5.08
C LEU A 134 6.21 10.07 -5.28
N GLN A 135 6.00 10.91 -4.27
CA GLN A 135 6.26 12.35 -4.37
C GLN A 135 7.72 12.67 -4.70
N SER A 136 8.66 11.88 -4.19
CA SER A 136 10.09 12.05 -4.46
C SER A 136 10.50 11.59 -5.87
N SER A 137 9.77 10.63 -6.45
CA SER A 137 10.06 10.05 -7.77
C SER A 137 9.37 10.80 -8.93
N SER A 138 8.31 11.56 -8.66
CA SER A 138 7.67 12.39 -9.69
C SER A 138 8.40 13.70 -9.94
N ARG A 139 8.64 14.00 -11.22
CA ARG A 139 8.92 15.37 -11.68
C ARG A 139 7.67 16.24 -11.46
N ALA A 140 7.60 16.81 -10.27
CA ALA A 140 6.87 18.03 -9.89
C ALA A 140 5.52 18.28 -10.59
N ARG A 141 4.43 17.71 -10.05
CA ARG A 141 3.17 18.46 -9.84
C ARG A 141 2.53 18.04 -8.51
N PRO A 142 2.10 19.00 -7.66
CA PRO A 142 1.35 18.66 -6.46
C PRO A 142 0.05 17.98 -6.89
N ASN A 143 -0.14 16.73 -6.46
CA ASN A 143 -1.34 15.91 -6.65
C ASN A 143 -1.56 15.25 -8.02
N GLN A 144 -0.57 15.24 -8.94
CA GLN A 144 -0.68 14.52 -10.22
C GLN A 144 0.62 13.86 -10.66
N PHE A 145 0.49 12.62 -11.12
CA PHE A 145 1.57 11.78 -11.64
C PHE A 145 1.28 11.44 -13.09
N PHE A 146 2.23 11.72 -13.99
CA PHE A 146 2.12 11.36 -15.40
C PHE A 146 3.01 10.14 -15.69
N CYS A 147 2.40 9.02 -16.07
CA CYS A 147 3.10 7.81 -16.51
C CYS A 147 2.43 7.28 -17.78
N ASP A 148 3.21 7.02 -18.83
CA ASP A 148 2.76 6.50 -20.13
C ASP A 148 1.54 7.25 -20.75
N GLY A 149 1.53 8.59 -20.63
CA GLY A 149 0.43 9.44 -21.10
C GLY A 149 -0.83 9.43 -20.23
N ARG A 150 -0.83 8.72 -19.09
CA ARG A 150 -1.94 8.66 -18.13
C ARG A 150 -1.64 9.49 -16.88
N VAL A 151 -2.69 10.10 -16.32
CA VAL A 151 -2.64 10.90 -15.09
C VAL A 151 -3.15 10.07 -13.92
N TYR A 152 -2.32 9.90 -12.90
CA TYR A 152 -2.65 9.26 -11.63
C TYR A 152 -2.73 10.32 -10.53
N LEU A 153 -3.80 10.30 -9.74
CA LEU A 153 -4.01 11.21 -8.61
C LEU A 153 -3.51 10.53 -7.33
N VAL A 154 -2.74 11.25 -6.51
CA VAL A 154 -2.37 10.76 -5.18
C VAL A 154 -3.51 11.07 -4.21
N PHE A 155 -4.01 10.02 -3.57
CA PHE A 155 -5.05 10.12 -2.55
C PHE A 155 -4.44 10.64 -1.25
N GLN A 156 -4.90 11.80 -0.79
CA GLN A 156 -4.57 12.32 0.52
C GLN A 156 -5.63 11.78 1.50
N PHE A 157 -5.22 10.86 2.37
CA PHE A 157 -6.07 10.33 3.44
C PHE A 157 -6.05 11.30 4.62
N ASP A 158 -7.21 11.81 5.02
CA ASP A 158 -7.35 12.65 6.20
C ASP A 158 -7.70 11.76 7.41
N PRO A 159 -6.85 11.69 8.45
CA PRO A 159 -7.10 10.82 9.60
C PRO A 159 -8.27 11.28 10.49
N SER A 160 -8.85 12.46 10.25
CA SER A 160 -9.95 13.03 11.04
C SER A 160 -11.32 12.87 10.35
N SER A 161 -11.36 12.47 9.08
CA SER A 161 -12.59 12.35 8.31
C SER A 161 -12.57 11.05 7.49
N ALA A 162 -13.54 10.16 7.71
CA ALA A 162 -13.67 8.87 7.01
C ALA A 162 -14.03 8.99 5.51
N TYR A 163 -13.70 10.12 4.87
CA TYR A 163 -13.99 10.44 3.48
C TYR A 163 -12.72 10.65 2.69
N ILE A 164 -12.59 9.91 1.58
CA ILE A 164 -11.64 10.18 0.50
C ILE A 164 -12.21 11.34 -0.32
N LEU A 165 -11.47 12.44 -0.50
CA LEU A 165 -11.84 13.49 -1.45
C LEU A 165 -11.62 12.96 -2.87
N ILE A 166 -12.68 12.41 -3.46
CA ILE A 166 -12.71 11.96 -4.85
C ILE A 166 -12.62 13.20 -5.74
N SER A 167 -11.47 13.40 -6.39
CA SER A 167 -11.37 14.36 -7.49
C SER A 167 -11.43 13.61 -8.82
N GLN A 168 -12.54 13.82 -9.48
CA GLN A 168 -13.01 13.37 -10.78
C GLN A 168 -11.93 13.15 -11.87
N GLN A 169 -12.13 12.07 -12.62
CA GLN A 169 -11.39 11.69 -13.83
C GLN A 169 -11.57 12.75 -14.92
N CYS A 170 -10.51 13.44 -15.33
CA CYS A 170 -10.49 14.13 -16.62
C CYS A 170 -10.18 13.08 -17.70
N GLY A 171 -11.21 12.67 -18.44
CA GLY A 171 -11.01 12.03 -19.73
C GLY A 171 -10.29 12.99 -20.67
N GLY A 172 -9.22 12.52 -21.31
CA GLY A 172 -8.61 13.20 -22.45
C GLY A 172 -9.29 12.71 -23.73
N ASP A 173 -9.63 13.67 -24.59
CA ASP A 173 -10.11 13.50 -25.97
C ASP A 173 -9.27 12.52 -26.82
#